data_AF-A0A7S1AIH8-F1
#
_entry.id   AF-A0A7S1AIH8-F1
#
_cell.length_a   1.000
_cell.length_b   1.000
_cell.length_c   1.000
_cell.angle_alpha   90.00
_cell.angle_beta   90.00
_cell.angle_gamma   90.00
#
_symmetry.space_group_name_H-M   'P 1'
#
loop_
_entity.id
_entity.type
_entity.pdbx_description
1 polymer ?
#
loop_
_entity_poly.entity_id
_entity_poly.type
_entity_poly.pdbx_seq_one_letter_code
_entity_poly.pdbx_strand_id
1 'polypeptide(L)'
;MKFPIVAAAVFWCASGKPLETVKLGATGPTGNVKDNMAHTSEHAKKLTGDGLAQQVMDMMTHPVKALPGKTSDGGIGLTQQISAIMAESQQKLAKAQRVHDKMVKKMKKRVSQEFADEAQTIGATLSSFAKELKRSEAELWNVINASKVELAQDEERSDKLQGEEAWETPGSDERAKLYAQIEAAESALTRQKHSDARAVSEVEETVGSAMEDAAQSLSMKVGDLAETSAMAERSIHHLVKAVKVPVLSHSTAPNSVKQAEGFLKAARKTSKDDIKAATKKVNAAIDTESKDIAAQAKAVQVDVDAASKKIIETHLGGPHK
;
A
#
# COMPACT_ATOMS: atom_id res chain seq x y z
N MET A 1 -7.40 -2.22 -26.58
CA MET A 1 -7.86 -1.61 -25.30
C MET A 1 -6.69 -0.79 -24.77
N LYS A 2 -6.81 0.54 -24.78
CA LYS A 2 -5.75 1.49 -24.37
C LYS A 2 -6.30 2.32 -23.21
N PHE A 3 -5.66 2.24 -22.05
CA PHE A 3 -5.86 3.18 -20.94
C PHE A 3 -4.61 4.07 -20.83
N PRO A 4 -4.74 5.39 -20.63
CA PRO A 4 -3.59 6.26 -20.41
C PRO A 4 -3.12 6.18 -18.95
N ILE A 5 -1.81 5.97 -18.79
CA ILE A 5 -1.08 6.04 -17.53
C ILE A 5 -0.71 7.50 -17.29
N VAL A 6 -1.14 8.08 -16.17
CA VAL A 6 -0.54 9.29 -15.62
C VAL A 6 0.48 8.84 -14.58
N ALA A 7 1.76 8.87 -14.93
CA ALA A 7 2.86 8.73 -14.01
C ALA A 7 3.69 10.01 -14.09
N ALA A 8 3.68 10.78 -12.99
CA ALA A 8 4.58 11.89 -12.80
C ALA A 8 6.01 11.37 -12.65
N ALA A 9 6.93 11.98 -13.39
CA ALA A 9 8.34 11.69 -13.35
C ALA A 9 9.03 12.44 -12.20
N VAL A 10 9.82 11.72 -11.40
CA VAL A 10 11.02 12.25 -10.75
C VAL A 10 12.13 11.22 -10.96
N PHE A 11 12.92 11.41 -12.02
CA PHE A 11 14.18 10.70 -12.20
C PHE A 11 15.22 11.72 -12.65
N TRP A 12 16.14 12.03 -11.74
CA TRP A 12 17.29 12.87 -12.01
C TRP A 12 18.51 11.96 -12.13
N CYS A 13 19.08 11.83 -13.32
CA CYS A 13 20.52 11.68 -13.49
C CYS A 13 21.01 11.92 -14.92
N ALA A 14 22.08 12.71 -14.96
CA ALA A 14 22.98 13.07 -16.03
C ALA A 14 23.13 12.09 -17.22
N SER A 15 22.81 12.57 -18.42
CA SER A 15 23.67 12.40 -19.60
C SER A 15 23.26 13.42 -20.67
N GLY A 16 24.18 14.33 -21.00
CA GLY A 16 23.98 15.35 -22.01
C GLY A 16 24.14 14.79 -23.42
N LYS A 17 23.07 14.79 -24.20
CA LYS A 17 23.06 14.98 -25.67
C LYS A 17 21.74 15.63 -26.09
N PRO A 18 21.75 16.64 -26.98
CA PRO A 18 20.54 17.33 -27.42
C PRO A 18 19.84 16.51 -28.52
N LEU A 19 18.54 16.32 -28.41
CA LEU A 19 17.71 15.74 -29.48
C LEU A 19 16.78 16.78 -30.08
N GLU A 20 16.70 16.67 -31.39
CA GLU A 20 16.07 17.53 -32.37
C GLU A 20 14.54 17.60 -32.22
N THR A 21 14.01 18.73 -32.68
CA THR A 21 12.59 19.06 -32.74
C THR A 21 11.83 18.13 -33.68
N VAL A 22 10.97 17.26 -33.13
CA VAL A 22 9.97 16.52 -33.89
C VAL A 22 8.65 17.30 -33.88
N LYS A 23 8.24 17.78 -35.06
CA LYS A 23 6.90 18.34 -35.31
C LYS A 23 5.86 17.23 -35.20
N LEU A 24 4.96 17.33 -34.23
CA LEU A 24 3.76 16.50 -34.12
C LEU A 24 2.65 17.10 -34.99
N GLY A 25 2.32 16.40 -36.08
CA GLY A 25 1.15 16.66 -36.92
C GLY A 25 -0.14 16.23 -36.20
N ALA A 26 -1.11 17.13 -36.22
CA ALA A 26 -2.44 16.95 -35.68
C ALA A 26 -3.34 16.19 -36.68
N THR A 27 -3.93 15.07 -36.25
CA THR A 27 -5.27 14.63 -36.67
C THR A 27 -5.81 13.60 -35.68
N GLY A 28 -6.83 13.99 -34.92
CA GLY A 28 -7.60 13.14 -34.02
C GLY A 28 -9.02 13.70 -33.85
N PRO A 29 -10.04 12.84 -33.72
CA PRO A 29 -11.42 13.18 -34.07
C PRO A 29 -12.13 13.99 -32.99
N THR A 30 -12.89 14.99 -33.43
CA THR A 30 -13.81 15.81 -32.63
C THR A 30 -14.98 14.95 -32.14
N GLY A 31 -14.83 14.39 -30.93
CA GLY A 31 -15.91 13.84 -30.13
C GLY A 31 -16.43 14.91 -29.15
N ASN A 32 -17.72 15.20 -29.25
CA ASN A 32 -18.42 16.33 -28.65
C ASN A 32 -18.43 16.26 -27.10
N VAL A 33 -17.62 17.09 -26.43
CA VAL A 33 -17.50 17.15 -24.96
C VAL A 33 -18.80 17.62 -24.26
N LYS A 34 -19.74 18.20 -25.02
CA LYS A 34 -21.05 18.63 -24.49
C LYS A 34 -21.95 17.48 -24.04
N ASP A 35 -21.84 16.30 -24.65
CA ASP A 35 -22.78 15.20 -24.38
C ASP A 35 -22.40 14.38 -23.12
N ASN A 36 -21.12 14.39 -22.71
CA ASN A 36 -20.66 13.71 -21.48
C ASN A 36 -20.78 14.54 -20.19
N MET A 37 -20.88 15.88 -20.29
CA MET A 37 -21.21 16.72 -19.13
C MET A 37 -22.72 16.73 -18.81
N ALA A 38 -23.58 16.43 -19.80
CA ALA A 38 -25.02 16.33 -19.57
C ALA A 38 -25.37 15.12 -18.67
N HIS A 39 -24.78 13.95 -18.92
CA HIS A 39 -25.10 12.72 -18.18
C HIS A 39 -24.56 12.65 -16.74
N THR A 40 -23.49 13.39 -16.42
CA THR A 40 -22.96 13.46 -15.05
C THR A 40 -23.66 14.54 -14.21
N SER A 41 -24.25 15.57 -14.85
CA SER A 41 -25.03 16.60 -14.16
C SER A 41 -26.44 16.13 -13.75
N GLU A 42 -27.07 15.22 -14.51
CA GLU A 42 -28.38 14.66 -14.14
C GLU A 42 -28.29 13.68 -12.96
N HIS A 43 -27.20 12.93 -12.83
CA HIS A 43 -27.01 12.03 -11.70
C HIS A 43 -26.60 12.77 -10.41
N ALA A 44 -25.90 13.90 -10.51
CA ALA A 44 -25.59 14.76 -9.37
C ALA A 44 -26.82 15.54 -8.84
N LYS A 45 -27.79 15.87 -9.72
CA LYS A 45 -29.07 16.47 -9.31
C LYS A 45 -30.04 15.50 -8.61
N LYS A 46 -29.89 14.18 -8.81
CA LYS A 46 -30.70 13.16 -8.10
C LYS A 46 -30.17 12.82 -6.70
N LEU A 47 -28.94 13.23 -6.36
CA LEU A 47 -28.29 12.92 -5.07
C LEU A 47 -28.09 14.15 -4.16
N THR A 48 -28.32 15.35 -4.67
CA THR A 48 -28.37 16.57 -3.86
C THR A 48 -29.78 16.73 -3.29
N GLY A 49 -29.88 17.24 -2.06
CA GLY A 49 -31.07 17.24 -1.19
C GLY A 49 -32.37 17.85 -1.75
N ASP A 50 -32.37 18.31 -3.00
CA ASP A 50 -33.53 18.84 -3.71
C ASP A 50 -34.55 17.74 -4.03
N GLY A 51 -34.14 16.49 -4.28
CA GLY A 51 -35.10 15.39 -4.52
C GLY A 51 -35.97 15.07 -3.30
N LEU A 52 -35.37 15.12 -2.10
CA LEU A 52 -36.08 14.96 -0.83
C LEU A 52 -36.92 16.19 -0.51
N ALA A 53 -36.43 17.41 -0.80
CA ALA A 53 -37.20 18.64 -0.63
C ALA A 53 -38.41 18.72 -1.57
N GLN A 54 -38.26 18.30 -2.83
CA GLN A 54 -39.34 18.27 -3.82
C GLN A 54 -40.37 17.17 -3.49
N GLN A 55 -39.93 16.00 -3.01
CA GLN A 55 -40.83 14.92 -2.61
C GLN A 55 -41.61 15.26 -1.33
N VAL A 56 -41.00 15.98 -0.39
CA VAL A 56 -41.68 16.51 0.81
C VAL A 56 -42.63 17.66 0.44
N MET A 57 -42.29 18.52 -0.53
CA MET A 57 -43.19 19.57 -1.03
C MET A 57 -44.35 19.01 -1.86
N ASP A 58 -44.16 17.95 -2.64
CA ASP A 58 -45.25 17.28 -3.37
C ASP A 58 -46.23 16.59 -2.41
N MET A 59 -45.74 16.00 -1.32
CA MET A 59 -46.60 15.49 -0.24
C MET A 59 -47.36 16.59 0.52
N MET A 60 -46.85 17.83 0.54
CA MET A 60 -47.52 18.98 1.15
C MET A 60 -48.46 19.74 0.19
N THR A 61 -48.36 19.52 -1.12
CA THR A 61 -49.14 20.26 -2.14
C THR A 61 -50.26 19.47 -2.79
N HIS A 62 -50.45 18.19 -2.45
CA HIS A 62 -51.65 17.45 -2.86
C HIS A 62 -52.83 17.76 -1.92
N PRO A 63 -53.88 18.47 -2.38
CA PRO A 63 -55.07 18.69 -1.57
C PRO A 63 -55.75 17.33 -1.33
N VAL A 64 -55.89 16.96 -0.06
CA VAL A 64 -56.76 15.87 0.40
C VAL A 64 -58.13 16.09 -0.24
N LYS A 65 -58.54 15.15 -1.11
CA LYS A 65 -59.84 15.17 -1.79
C LYS A 65 -60.93 15.22 -0.71
N ALA A 66 -61.56 16.38 -0.57
CA ALA A 66 -62.53 16.66 0.48
C ALA A 66 -63.72 15.68 0.38
N LEU A 67 -63.92 14.89 1.43
CA LEU A 67 -65.16 14.15 1.63
C LEU A 67 -66.29 15.16 1.94
N PRO A 68 -67.49 15.01 1.34
CA PRO A 68 -68.61 15.92 1.58
C PRO A 68 -69.07 15.77 3.03
N GLY A 69 -69.08 16.89 3.73
CA GLY A 69 -69.09 16.95 5.19
C GLY A 69 -70.41 16.60 5.89
N LYS A 70 -70.24 16.21 7.15
CA LYS A 70 -71.03 16.72 8.26
C LYS A 70 -70.09 17.39 9.27
N THR A 71 -70.61 18.46 9.84
CA THR A 71 -69.94 19.59 10.47
C THR A 71 -69.26 19.28 11.82
N SER A 72 -68.27 20.12 12.11
CA SER A 72 -67.89 20.67 13.44
C SER A 72 -67.12 19.83 14.47
N ASP A 73 -66.06 19.10 14.06
CA ASP A 73 -64.96 18.68 14.96
C ASP A 73 -63.60 18.46 14.24
N GLY A 74 -63.44 18.99 13.03
CA GLY A 74 -62.36 18.63 12.08
C GLY A 74 -60.93 19.09 12.43
N GLY A 75 -60.76 19.98 13.41
CA GLY A 75 -59.42 20.44 13.83
C GLY A 75 -58.69 19.46 14.75
N ILE A 76 -59.44 18.71 15.58
CA ILE A 76 -58.90 17.74 16.55
C ILE A 76 -58.51 16.43 15.83
N GLY A 77 -59.28 16.02 14.81
CA GLY A 77 -58.97 14.82 14.02
C GLY A 77 -57.72 14.97 13.14
N LEU A 78 -57.51 16.13 12.51
CA LEU A 78 -56.33 16.39 11.68
C LEU A 78 -55.05 16.50 12.53
N THR A 79 -55.12 17.19 13.68
CA THR A 79 -53.97 17.28 14.60
C THR A 79 -53.62 15.93 15.24
N GLN A 80 -54.61 15.10 15.56
CA GLN A 80 -54.38 13.72 16.01
C GLN A 80 -53.78 12.84 14.90
N GLN A 81 -54.24 12.97 13.65
CA GLN A 81 -53.66 12.24 12.51
C GLN A 81 -52.21 12.65 12.23
N ILE A 82 -51.90 13.95 12.25
CA ILE A 82 -50.53 14.47 12.09
C ILE A 82 -49.64 13.96 13.23
N SER A 83 -50.14 13.97 14.47
CA SER A 83 -49.41 13.44 15.64
C SER A 83 -49.13 11.94 15.51
N ALA A 84 -50.09 11.16 15.01
CA ALA A 84 -49.92 9.73 14.76
C ALA A 84 -48.90 9.44 13.65
N ILE A 85 -48.93 10.20 12.55
CA ILE A 85 -47.95 10.07 11.45
C ILE A 85 -46.54 10.44 11.93
N MET A 86 -46.40 11.50 12.74
CA MET A 86 -45.10 11.87 13.34
C MET A 86 -44.58 10.79 14.28
N ALA A 87 -45.44 10.25 15.16
CA ALA A 87 -45.06 9.17 16.06
C ALA A 87 -44.62 7.90 15.31
N GLU A 88 -45.35 7.52 14.26
CA GLU A 88 -45.00 6.39 13.40
C GLU A 88 -43.68 6.62 12.65
N SER A 89 -43.48 7.84 12.13
CA SER A 89 -42.24 8.24 11.43
C SER A 89 -41.03 8.21 12.36
N GLN A 90 -41.16 8.70 13.60
CA GLN A 90 -40.12 8.62 14.62
C GLN A 90 -39.79 7.16 14.99
N GLN A 91 -40.81 6.31 15.10
CA GLN A 91 -40.61 4.89 15.39
C GLN A 91 -39.93 4.15 14.23
N LYS A 92 -40.30 4.44 12.98
CA LYS A 92 -39.67 3.91 11.76
C LYS A 92 -38.22 4.35 11.66
N LEU A 93 -37.94 5.63 11.93
CA LEU A 93 -36.58 6.19 11.96
C LEU A 93 -35.72 5.54 13.05
N ALA A 94 -36.24 5.39 14.27
CA ALA A 94 -35.52 4.73 15.36
C ALA A 94 -35.21 3.25 15.04
N LYS A 95 -36.12 2.54 14.37
CA LYS A 95 -35.86 1.16 13.89
C LYS A 95 -34.80 1.15 12.79
N ALA A 96 -34.90 2.04 11.80
CA ALA A 96 -33.94 2.16 10.72
C ALA A 96 -32.52 2.47 11.25
N GLN A 97 -32.40 3.41 12.20
CA GLN A 97 -31.14 3.73 12.87
C GLN A 97 -30.53 2.51 13.56
N ARG A 98 -31.31 1.76 14.36
CA ARG A 98 -30.79 0.56 15.03
C ARG A 98 -30.31 -0.52 14.06
N VAL A 99 -31.01 -0.70 12.93
CA VAL A 99 -30.59 -1.66 11.90
C VAL A 99 -29.34 -1.17 11.19
N HIS A 100 -29.26 0.12 10.86
CA HIS A 100 -28.09 0.76 10.29
C HIS A 100 -26.87 0.60 11.21
N ASP A 101 -26.98 0.90 12.50
CA ASP A 101 -25.89 0.76 13.47
C ASP A 101 -25.37 -0.68 13.56
N LYS A 102 -26.27 -1.67 13.53
CA LYS A 102 -25.89 -3.09 13.49
C LYS A 102 -25.15 -3.46 12.20
N MET A 103 -25.60 -2.92 11.07
CA MET A 103 -24.96 -3.12 9.77
C MET A 103 -23.56 -2.51 9.75
N VAL A 104 -23.42 -1.25 10.18
CA VAL A 104 -22.13 -0.55 10.30
C VAL A 104 -21.18 -1.33 11.20
N LYS A 105 -21.61 -1.80 12.37
CA LYS A 105 -20.79 -2.64 13.25
C LYS A 105 -20.32 -3.93 12.57
N LYS A 106 -21.19 -4.58 11.79
CA LYS A 106 -20.83 -5.79 11.03
C LYS A 106 -19.81 -5.48 9.94
N MET A 107 -19.98 -4.37 9.22
CA MET A 107 -19.04 -3.96 8.18
C MET A 107 -17.70 -3.55 8.77
N LYS A 108 -17.69 -2.81 9.89
CA LYS A 108 -16.45 -2.48 10.62
C LYS A 108 -15.68 -3.73 11.01
N LYS A 109 -16.38 -4.76 11.53
CA LYS A 109 -15.74 -6.04 11.86
C LYS A 109 -15.16 -6.73 10.63
N ARG A 110 -15.87 -6.72 9.50
CA ARG A 110 -15.39 -7.30 8.24
C ARG A 110 -14.14 -6.59 7.73
N VAL A 111 -14.16 -5.26 7.66
CA VAL A 111 -13.00 -4.44 7.25
C VAL A 111 -11.81 -4.70 8.17
N SER A 112 -12.04 -4.79 9.47
CA SER A 112 -10.98 -5.11 10.44
C SER A 112 -10.36 -6.49 10.20
N GLN A 113 -11.12 -7.47 9.71
CA GLN A 113 -10.60 -8.79 9.37
C GLN A 113 -9.82 -8.74 8.06
N GLU A 114 -10.38 -8.10 7.03
CA GLU A 114 -9.72 -7.91 5.73
C GLU A 114 -8.37 -7.18 5.89
N PHE A 115 -8.31 -6.11 6.70
CA PHE A 115 -7.06 -5.42 6.99
C PHE A 115 -6.06 -6.27 7.80
N ALA A 116 -6.54 -7.14 8.69
CA ALA A 116 -5.65 -8.02 9.45
C ALA A 116 -5.05 -9.11 8.56
N ASP A 117 -5.86 -9.69 7.67
CA ASP A 117 -5.42 -10.71 6.72
C ASP A 117 -4.41 -10.12 5.72
N GLU A 118 -4.70 -8.92 5.20
CA GLU A 118 -3.80 -8.21 4.30
C GLU A 118 -2.49 -7.83 4.99
N ALA A 119 -2.56 -7.30 6.22
CA ALA A 119 -1.39 -7.00 7.02
C ALA A 119 -0.51 -8.22 7.24
N GLN A 120 -1.10 -9.41 7.39
CA GLN A 120 -0.37 -10.65 7.52
C GLN A 120 0.31 -11.05 6.20
N THR A 121 -0.38 -10.95 5.06
CA THR A 121 0.17 -11.26 3.73
C THR A 121 1.31 -10.31 3.37
N ILE A 122 1.09 -9.01 3.53
CA ILE A 122 2.09 -7.99 3.27
C ILE A 122 3.25 -8.12 4.26
N GLY A 123 2.95 -8.27 5.56
CA GLY A 123 3.96 -8.49 6.59
C GLY A 123 4.84 -9.71 6.33
N ALA A 124 4.28 -10.81 5.82
CA ALA A 124 5.05 -11.99 5.41
C ALA A 124 5.97 -11.70 4.21
N THR A 125 5.47 -10.96 3.23
CA THR A 125 6.23 -10.55 2.04
C THR A 125 7.40 -9.64 2.40
N LEU A 126 7.16 -8.62 3.23
CA LEU A 126 8.20 -7.73 3.76
C LEU A 126 9.19 -8.46 4.66
N SER A 127 8.72 -9.40 5.49
CA SER A 127 9.57 -10.24 6.32
C SER A 127 10.52 -11.09 5.47
N SER A 128 10.02 -11.66 4.36
CA SER A 128 10.84 -12.37 3.38
C SER A 128 11.87 -11.45 2.72
N PHE A 129 11.46 -10.25 2.31
CA PHE A 129 12.37 -9.25 1.73
C PHE A 129 13.49 -8.86 2.71
N ALA A 130 13.13 -8.49 3.95
CA ALA A 130 14.11 -8.18 4.99
C ALA A 130 15.04 -9.36 5.30
N LYS A 131 14.54 -10.60 5.22
CA LYS A 131 15.36 -11.81 5.37
C LYS A 131 16.34 -11.97 4.22
N GLU A 132 15.94 -11.72 2.97
CA GLU A 132 16.82 -11.75 1.80
C GLU A 132 17.92 -10.69 1.89
N LEU A 133 17.60 -9.47 2.35
CA LEU A 133 18.60 -8.42 2.58
C LEU A 133 19.63 -8.85 3.65
N LYS A 134 19.18 -9.30 4.83
CA LYS A 134 20.07 -9.79 5.89
C LYS A 134 20.89 -11.01 5.45
N ARG A 135 20.34 -11.85 4.58
CA ARG A 135 21.08 -12.97 3.99
C ARG A 135 22.23 -12.47 3.13
N SER A 136 21.95 -11.54 2.22
CA SER A 136 22.96 -10.94 1.34
C SER A 136 24.08 -10.26 2.12
N GLU A 137 23.72 -9.52 3.19
CA GLU A 137 24.69 -8.92 4.10
C GLU A 137 25.58 -9.96 4.78
N ALA A 138 24.99 -11.04 5.30
CA ALA A 138 25.72 -12.10 5.99
C ALA A 138 26.64 -12.87 5.02
N GLU A 139 26.21 -13.09 3.78
CA GLU A 139 27.01 -13.76 2.75
C GLU A 139 28.23 -12.91 2.39
N LEU A 140 28.04 -11.60 2.18
CA LEU A 140 29.15 -10.68 1.92
C LEU A 140 30.10 -10.60 3.11
N TRP A 141 29.58 -10.53 4.34
CA TRP A 141 30.40 -10.49 5.56
C TRP A 141 31.23 -11.76 5.75
N ASN A 142 30.67 -12.93 5.46
CA ASN A 142 31.40 -14.20 5.50
C ASN A 142 32.57 -14.22 4.51
N VAL A 143 32.36 -13.73 3.29
CA VAL A 143 33.43 -13.65 2.28
C VAL A 143 34.51 -12.65 2.71
N ILE A 144 34.12 -11.50 3.28
CA ILE A 144 35.09 -10.54 3.86
C ILE A 144 35.95 -11.20 4.93
N ASN A 145 35.34 -11.92 5.87
CA ASN A 145 36.10 -12.60 6.93
C ASN A 145 37.00 -13.71 6.38
N ALA A 146 36.51 -14.51 5.43
CA ALA A 146 37.32 -15.54 4.79
C ALA A 146 38.52 -14.94 4.06
N SER A 147 38.34 -13.79 3.38
CA SER A 147 39.43 -13.05 2.74
C SER A 147 40.43 -12.46 3.73
N LYS A 148 39.97 -11.97 4.89
CA LYS A 148 40.87 -11.50 5.96
C LYS A 148 41.72 -12.63 6.55
N VAL A 149 41.12 -13.81 6.74
CA VAL A 149 41.85 -14.98 7.24
C VAL A 149 42.91 -15.42 6.24
N GLU A 150 42.59 -15.50 4.94
CA GLU A 150 43.58 -15.86 3.93
C GLU A 150 44.69 -14.81 3.80
N LEU A 151 44.35 -13.51 3.93
CA LEU A 151 45.34 -12.44 3.93
C LEU A 151 46.32 -12.59 5.11
N ALA A 152 45.82 -12.83 6.32
CA ALA A 152 46.67 -13.06 7.49
C ALA A 152 47.57 -14.32 7.33
N GLN A 153 47.03 -15.39 6.74
CA GLN A 153 47.83 -16.60 6.45
C GLN A 153 48.92 -16.34 5.39
N ASP A 154 48.62 -15.54 4.36
CA ASP A 154 49.59 -15.18 3.34
C ASP A 154 50.70 -14.29 3.90
N GLU A 155 50.36 -13.36 4.79
CA GLU A 155 51.33 -12.53 5.52
C GLU A 155 52.26 -13.39 6.39
N GLU A 156 51.71 -14.31 7.18
CA GLU A 156 52.52 -15.25 7.97
C GLU A 156 53.42 -16.15 7.13
N ARG A 157 53.00 -16.53 5.91
CA ARG A 157 53.84 -17.27 4.96
C ARG A 157 54.97 -16.39 4.44
N SER A 158 54.69 -15.11 4.19
CA SER A 158 55.67 -14.14 3.68
C SER A 158 56.69 -13.70 4.72
N ASP A 159 56.31 -13.54 5.99
CA ASP A 159 57.21 -13.14 7.09
C ASP A 159 58.28 -14.19 7.41
N LYS A 160 58.03 -15.45 7.02
CA LYS A 160 59.00 -16.54 7.13
C LYS A 160 60.13 -16.47 6.09
N LEU A 161 59.99 -15.62 5.07
CA LEU A 161 61.01 -15.35 4.06
C LEU A 161 61.84 -14.13 4.52
N GLN A 162 62.84 -14.35 5.38
CA GLN A 162 63.70 -13.27 5.90
C GLN A 162 64.70 -12.76 4.84
N GLY A 163 64.74 -11.45 4.56
CA GLY A 163 65.75 -10.76 3.72
C GLY A 163 65.34 -9.35 3.26
N GLU A 164 66.28 -8.52 2.78
CA GLU A 164 66.07 -7.15 2.22
C GLU A 164 65.06 -7.11 1.05
N GLU A 165 64.74 -8.25 0.44
CA GLU A 165 63.73 -8.42 -0.60
C GLU A 165 62.28 -8.47 -0.07
N ALA A 166 62.05 -8.34 1.24
CA ALA A 166 60.72 -8.43 1.85
C ALA A 166 59.69 -7.44 1.24
N TRP A 167 60.13 -6.25 0.81
CA TRP A 167 59.26 -5.26 0.15
C TRP A 167 59.04 -5.51 -1.35
N GLU A 168 59.98 -6.20 -2.02
CA GLU A 168 59.89 -6.61 -3.43
C GLU A 168 59.45 -8.08 -3.59
N THR A 169 58.88 -8.68 -2.53
CA THR A 169 58.41 -10.07 -2.60
C THR A 169 57.33 -10.24 -3.68
N PRO A 170 57.46 -11.25 -4.57
CA PRO A 170 56.41 -11.58 -5.54
C PRO A 170 55.09 -11.84 -4.81
N GLY A 171 54.12 -10.92 -4.94
CA GLY A 171 52.82 -11.00 -4.26
C GLY A 171 52.48 -9.83 -3.32
N SER A 172 53.41 -8.90 -3.06
CA SER A 172 53.10 -7.66 -2.31
C SER A 172 51.98 -6.84 -2.98
N ASP A 173 52.02 -6.71 -4.30
CA ASP A 173 50.96 -6.09 -5.11
C ASP A 173 49.61 -6.79 -4.98
N GLU A 174 49.59 -8.12 -4.91
CA GLU A 174 48.35 -8.90 -4.79
C GLU A 174 47.73 -8.75 -3.40
N ARG A 175 48.57 -8.72 -2.35
CA ARG A 175 48.16 -8.41 -0.97
C ARG A 175 47.60 -6.99 -0.85
N ALA A 176 48.30 -5.99 -1.39
CA ALA A 176 47.83 -4.60 -1.39
C ALA A 176 46.49 -4.44 -2.10
N LYS A 177 46.29 -5.13 -3.24
CA LYS A 177 44.99 -5.17 -3.93
C LYS A 177 43.91 -5.84 -3.10
N LEU A 178 44.21 -6.97 -2.43
CA LEU A 178 43.25 -7.64 -1.57
C LEU A 178 42.84 -6.77 -0.37
N TYR A 179 43.79 -6.08 0.28
CA TYR A 179 43.52 -5.08 1.32
C TYR A 179 42.53 -4.02 0.86
N ALA A 180 42.83 -3.38 -0.28
CA ALA A 180 41.96 -2.36 -0.85
C ALA A 180 40.56 -2.90 -1.19
N GLN A 181 40.47 -4.16 -1.66
CA GLN A 181 39.19 -4.79 -1.95
C GLN A 181 38.39 -5.13 -0.69
N ILE A 182 39.06 -5.55 0.39
CA ILE A 182 38.43 -5.80 1.69
C ILE A 182 37.85 -4.49 2.24
N GLU A 183 38.64 -3.41 2.28
CA GLU A 183 38.17 -2.10 2.76
C GLU A 183 37.00 -1.56 1.92
N ALA A 184 37.10 -1.70 0.59
CA ALA A 184 36.02 -1.33 -0.31
C ALA A 184 34.75 -2.20 -0.12
N ALA A 185 34.91 -3.47 0.24
CA ALA A 185 33.80 -4.37 0.52
C ALA A 185 33.14 -4.04 1.87
N GLU A 186 33.90 -3.73 2.90
CA GLU A 186 33.39 -3.30 4.22
C GLU A 186 32.64 -1.97 4.15
N SER A 187 33.20 -1.02 3.42
CA SER A 187 32.55 0.26 3.15
C SER A 187 31.24 0.06 2.38
N ALA A 188 31.22 -0.87 1.42
CA ALA A 188 30.01 -1.21 0.68
C ALA A 188 28.97 -1.90 1.58
N LEU A 189 29.37 -2.85 2.43
CA LEU A 189 28.50 -3.53 3.38
C LEU A 189 27.85 -2.55 4.37
N THR A 190 28.62 -1.57 4.86
CA THR A 190 28.09 -0.54 5.77
C THR A 190 27.05 0.34 5.07
N ARG A 191 27.33 0.79 3.84
CA ARG A 191 26.36 1.54 3.04
C ARG A 191 25.10 0.72 2.75
N GLN A 192 25.28 -0.56 2.44
CA GLN A 192 24.19 -1.49 2.18
C GLN A 192 23.29 -1.64 3.41
N LYS A 193 23.83 -1.88 4.60
CA LYS A 193 23.03 -1.94 5.85
C LYS A 193 22.13 -0.73 6.04
N HIS A 194 22.65 0.47 5.75
CA HIS A 194 21.87 1.69 5.84
C HIS A 194 20.82 1.82 4.72
N SER A 195 21.14 1.43 3.49
CA SER A 195 20.15 1.43 2.39
C SER A 195 19.06 0.40 2.61
N ASP A 196 19.40 -0.76 3.14
CA ASP A 196 18.49 -1.89 3.34
C ASP A 196 17.47 -1.55 4.42
N ALA A 197 17.91 -0.94 5.54
CA ALA A 197 17.01 -0.42 6.56
C ALA A 197 16.04 0.65 6.02
N ARG A 198 16.51 1.54 5.13
CA ARG A 198 15.67 2.56 4.50
C ARG A 198 14.68 1.96 3.52
N ALA A 199 15.12 1.01 2.69
CA ALA A 199 14.28 0.36 1.69
C ALA A 199 13.12 -0.41 2.35
N VAL A 200 13.38 -1.09 3.47
CA VAL A 200 12.32 -1.74 4.26
C VAL A 200 11.35 -0.71 4.82
N SER A 201 11.85 0.40 5.40
CA SER A 201 11.00 1.45 5.96
C SER A 201 10.15 2.17 4.91
N GLU A 202 10.70 2.44 3.72
CA GLU A 202 9.98 3.08 2.60
C GLU A 202 8.84 2.18 2.09
N VAL A 203 9.09 0.88 2.03
CA VAL A 203 8.10 -0.13 1.70
C VAL A 203 7.01 -0.21 2.78
N GLU A 204 7.38 -0.20 4.06
CA GLU A 204 6.41 -0.16 5.18
C GLU A 204 5.53 1.09 5.10
N GLU A 205 6.11 2.26 4.84
CA GLU A 205 5.38 3.52 4.69
C GLU A 205 4.42 3.52 3.49
N THR A 206 4.86 2.97 2.36
CA THR A 206 4.01 2.85 1.15
C THR A 206 2.78 1.98 1.42
N VAL A 207 2.97 0.86 2.13
CA VAL A 207 1.88 -0.03 2.52
C VAL A 207 0.96 0.64 3.55
N GLY A 208 1.53 1.26 4.58
CA GLY A 208 0.77 1.99 5.60
C GLY A 208 -0.11 3.06 4.97
N SER A 209 0.44 3.88 4.06
CA SER A 209 -0.33 4.90 3.33
C SER A 209 -1.49 4.28 2.52
N ALA A 210 -1.29 3.14 1.86
CA ALA A 210 -2.36 2.47 1.13
C ALA A 210 -3.49 1.97 2.06
N MET A 211 -3.14 1.48 3.25
CA MET A 211 -4.11 1.07 4.27
C MET A 211 -4.84 2.27 4.89
N GLU A 212 -4.13 3.36 5.16
CA GLU A 212 -4.72 4.62 5.64
C GLU A 212 -5.69 5.21 4.62
N ASP A 213 -5.32 5.27 3.34
CA ASP A 213 -6.19 5.75 2.26
C ASP A 213 -7.46 4.90 2.15
N ALA A 214 -7.31 3.57 2.23
CA ALA A 214 -8.44 2.65 2.24
C ALA A 214 -9.35 2.88 3.46
N ALA A 215 -8.76 3.02 4.65
CA ALA A 215 -9.48 3.31 5.89
C ALA A 215 -10.24 4.64 5.82
N GLN A 216 -9.61 5.70 5.30
CA GLN A 216 -10.23 7.02 5.11
C GLN A 216 -11.40 6.94 4.13
N SER A 217 -11.25 6.22 3.02
CA SER A 217 -12.32 6.04 2.02
C SER A 217 -13.57 5.36 2.58
N LEU A 218 -13.37 4.43 3.53
CA LEU A 218 -14.42 3.68 4.21
C LEU A 218 -14.97 4.41 5.45
N SER A 219 -14.19 5.31 6.05
CA SER A 219 -14.52 5.99 7.31
C SER A 219 -15.82 6.78 7.23
N MET A 220 -16.10 7.41 6.07
CA MET A 220 -17.34 8.14 5.84
C MET A 220 -18.60 7.26 5.90
N LYS A 221 -18.48 5.95 5.67
CA LYS A 221 -19.61 5.03 5.59
C LYS A 221 -19.71 4.06 6.75
N VAL A 222 -18.56 3.59 7.23
CA VAL A 222 -18.46 2.56 8.27
C VAL A 222 -18.06 3.15 9.64
N GLY A 223 -17.83 4.46 9.68
CA GLY A 223 -17.32 5.17 10.86
C GLY A 223 -15.81 5.02 10.99
N ASP A 224 -15.25 5.55 12.08
CA ASP A 224 -13.80 5.62 12.26
C ASP A 224 -13.11 4.24 12.24
N LEU A 225 -12.09 4.13 11.39
CA LEU A 225 -11.24 2.95 11.16
C LEU A 225 -9.76 3.21 11.45
N ALA A 226 -9.40 4.36 12.03
CA ALA A 226 -8.00 4.72 12.30
C ALA A 226 -7.30 3.71 13.23
N GLU A 227 -8.02 3.18 14.22
CA GLU A 227 -7.47 2.15 15.11
C GLU A 227 -7.19 0.83 14.38
N THR A 228 -8.05 0.47 13.42
CA THR A 228 -7.90 -0.79 12.66
C THR A 228 -6.74 -0.72 11.67
N SER A 229 -6.53 0.40 10.97
CA SER A 229 -5.36 0.59 10.12
C SER A 229 -4.07 0.65 10.95
N ALA A 230 -4.06 1.38 12.07
CA ALA A 230 -2.90 1.43 12.95
C ALA A 230 -2.53 0.07 13.56
N MET A 231 -3.51 -0.80 13.83
CA MET A 231 -3.24 -2.17 14.30
C MET A 231 -2.63 -3.03 13.20
N ALA A 232 -3.11 -2.90 11.96
CA ALA A 232 -2.57 -3.57 10.79
C ALA A 232 -1.10 -3.17 10.53
N GLU A 233 -0.80 -1.87 10.55
CA GLU A 233 0.57 -1.35 10.41
C GLU A 233 1.50 -1.87 11.51
N ARG A 234 1.05 -1.86 12.78
CA ARG A 234 1.81 -2.43 13.90
C ARG A 234 2.09 -3.91 13.70
N SER A 235 1.14 -4.66 13.15
CA SER A 235 1.32 -6.08 12.83
C SER A 235 2.41 -6.28 11.79
N ILE A 236 2.39 -5.49 10.71
CA ILE A 236 3.43 -5.50 9.67
C ILE A 236 4.81 -5.21 10.28
N HIS A 237 4.94 -4.10 11.00
CA HIS A 237 6.19 -3.72 11.65
C HIS A 237 6.71 -4.79 12.61
N HIS A 238 5.82 -5.46 13.35
CA HIS A 238 6.20 -6.53 14.26
C HIS A 238 6.78 -7.74 13.51
N LEU A 239 6.15 -8.15 12.40
CA LEU A 239 6.63 -9.25 11.55
C LEU A 239 7.98 -8.96 10.90
N VAL A 240 8.21 -7.70 10.50
CA VAL A 240 9.49 -7.26 9.92
C VAL A 240 10.59 -7.22 10.99
N LYS A 241 10.31 -6.68 12.18
CA LYS A 241 11.28 -6.64 13.30
C LYS A 241 11.66 -8.03 13.81
N ALA A 242 10.76 -9.00 13.73
CA ALA A 242 11.00 -10.38 14.16
C ALA A 242 12.01 -11.13 13.26
N VAL A 243 12.40 -10.58 12.11
CA VAL A 243 13.34 -11.22 11.18
C VAL A 243 14.72 -11.36 11.81
N LYS A 244 15.15 -12.59 12.05
CA LYS A 244 16.49 -12.93 12.52
C LYS A 244 17.48 -13.03 11.36
N VAL A 245 18.76 -12.77 11.64
CA VAL A 245 19.84 -12.99 10.66
C VAL A 245 19.89 -14.49 10.34
N PRO A 246 19.84 -14.87 9.05
CA PRO A 246 19.94 -16.28 8.68
C PRO A 246 21.34 -16.80 8.99
N VAL A 247 21.41 -17.98 9.62
CA VAL A 247 22.67 -18.70 9.79
C VAL A 247 23.07 -19.25 8.43
N LEU A 248 24.24 -18.85 7.95
CA LEU A 248 24.78 -19.32 6.69
C LEU A 248 25.67 -20.52 6.92
N SER A 249 25.45 -21.58 6.15
CA SER A 249 26.29 -22.78 6.16
C SER A 249 27.52 -22.56 5.28
N HIS A 250 28.71 -22.69 5.88
CA HIS A 250 30.03 -22.86 5.27
C HIS A 250 30.29 -22.10 3.96
N SER A 251 31.00 -20.98 4.05
CA SER A 251 31.68 -20.38 2.91
C SER A 251 32.89 -21.24 2.52
N THR A 252 33.05 -21.54 1.24
CA THR A 252 34.28 -22.16 0.71
C THR A 252 35.44 -21.20 0.96
N ALA A 253 36.38 -21.61 1.81
CA ALA A 253 37.57 -20.80 2.09
C ALA A 253 38.40 -20.61 0.80
N PRO A 254 38.88 -19.38 0.52
CA PRO A 254 39.85 -19.18 -0.56
C PRO A 254 41.18 -19.85 -0.17
N ASN A 255 41.86 -20.45 -1.15
CA ASN A 255 43.16 -21.10 -0.97
C ASN A 255 44.34 -20.22 -1.43
N SER A 256 44.07 -19.00 -1.92
CA SER A 256 45.07 -18.02 -2.33
C SER A 256 44.51 -16.60 -2.33
N VAL A 257 45.40 -15.59 -2.24
CA VAL A 257 45.07 -14.16 -2.31
C VAL A 257 44.28 -13.80 -3.58
N LYS A 258 44.70 -14.33 -4.73
CA LYS A 258 44.04 -14.10 -6.02
C LYS A 258 42.63 -14.69 -6.07
N GLN A 259 42.42 -15.85 -5.44
CA GLN A 259 41.11 -16.46 -5.31
C GLN A 259 40.21 -15.67 -4.35
N ALA A 260 40.77 -15.18 -3.23
CA ALA A 260 40.05 -14.31 -2.30
C ALA A 260 39.57 -13.02 -2.98
N GLU A 261 40.40 -12.38 -3.81
CA GLU A 261 40.01 -11.21 -4.60
C GLU A 261 38.85 -11.53 -5.56
N GLY A 262 38.92 -12.66 -6.26
CA GLY A 262 37.86 -13.13 -7.15
C GLY A 262 36.55 -13.38 -6.42
N PHE A 263 36.60 -14.04 -5.26
CA PHE A 263 35.44 -14.31 -4.41
C PHE A 263 34.81 -13.02 -3.89
N LEU A 264 35.59 -12.03 -3.45
CA LEU A 264 35.06 -10.73 -3.02
C LEU A 264 34.34 -9.99 -4.15
N LYS A 265 34.94 -9.94 -5.35
CA LYS A 265 34.31 -9.27 -6.50
C LYS A 265 33.01 -9.96 -6.91
N ALA A 266 33.02 -11.30 -6.94
CA ALA A 266 31.84 -12.09 -7.23
C ALA A 266 30.75 -11.87 -6.17
N ALA A 267 31.08 -11.98 -4.88
CA ALA A 267 30.15 -11.79 -3.77
C ALA A 267 29.51 -10.40 -3.77
N ARG A 268 30.29 -9.34 -4.04
CA ARG A 268 29.75 -7.97 -4.16
C ARG A 268 28.80 -7.81 -5.34
N LYS A 269 29.07 -8.49 -6.46
CA LYS A 269 28.18 -8.46 -7.62
C LYS A 269 26.90 -9.23 -7.33
N THR A 270 27.01 -10.47 -6.85
CA THR A 270 25.87 -11.32 -6.48
C THR A 270 24.99 -10.62 -5.45
N SER A 271 25.57 -10.04 -4.40
CA SER A 271 24.83 -9.28 -3.40
C SER A 271 24.02 -8.13 -4.01
N LYS A 272 24.62 -7.33 -4.91
CA LYS A 272 23.89 -6.25 -5.61
C LYS A 272 22.77 -6.77 -6.50
N ASP A 273 23.00 -7.87 -7.21
CA ASP A 273 22.00 -8.45 -8.12
C ASP A 273 20.84 -9.08 -7.33
N ASP A 274 21.13 -9.74 -6.22
CA ASP A 274 20.15 -10.31 -5.30
C ASP A 274 19.28 -9.22 -4.65
N ILE A 275 19.88 -8.13 -4.17
CA ILE A 275 19.13 -6.98 -3.62
C ILE A 275 18.20 -6.39 -4.67
N LYS A 276 18.69 -6.15 -5.90
CA LYS A 276 17.84 -5.64 -6.99
C LYS A 276 16.68 -6.58 -7.31
N ALA A 277 16.94 -7.88 -7.35
CA ALA A 277 15.91 -8.88 -7.59
C ALA A 277 14.88 -8.90 -6.46
N ALA A 278 15.33 -8.86 -5.20
CA ALA A 278 14.49 -8.80 -4.01
C ALA A 278 13.61 -7.54 -3.99
N THR A 279 14.19 -6.37 -4.27
CA THR A 279 13.45 -5.09 -4.36
C THR A 279 12.41 -5.13 -5.47
N LYS A 280 12.75 -5.69 -6.64
CA LYS A 280 11.77 -5.81 -7.74
C LYS A 280 10.60 -6.73 -7.35
N LYS A 281 10.87 -7.85 -6.68
CA LYS A 281 9.84 -8.77 -6.21
C LYS A 281 8.93 -8.13 -5.17
N VAL A 282 9.50 -7.46 -4.17
CA VAL A 282 8.72 -6.84 -3.10
C VAL A 282 7.84 -5.72 -3.65
N ASN A 283 8.37 -4.86 -4.53
CA ASN A 283 7.60 -3.78 -5.15
C ASN A 283 6.44 -4.32 -6.00
N ALA A 284 6.68 -5.37 -6.79
CA ALA A 284 5.61 -5.99 -7.59
C ALA A 284 4.52 -6.63 -6.72
N ALA A 285 4.90 -7.22 -5.59
CA ALA A 285 3.95 -7.76 -4.62
C ALA A 285 3.13 -6.63 -3.98
N ILE A 286 3.78 -5.57 -3.47
CA ILE A 286 3.11 -4.41 -2.87
C ILE A 286 2.17 -3.73 -3.86
N ASP A 287 2.57 -3.59 -5.13
CA ASP A 287 1.72 -3.04 -6.18
C ASP A 287 0.47 -3.90 -6.48
N THR A 288 0.51 -5.18 -6.11
CA THR A 288 -0.61 -6.11 -6.26
C THR A 288 -1.52 -6.00 -5.03
N GLU A 289 -0.95 -6.15 -3.83
CA GLU A 289 -1.66 -6.04 -2.55
C GLU A 289 -2.33 -4.66 -2.40
N SER A 290 -1.66 -3.57 -2.78
CA SER A 290 -2.25 -2.21 -2.75
C SER A 290 -3.48 -2.08 -3.65
N LYS A 291 -3.51 -2.79 -4.78
CA LYS A 291 -4.69 -2.83 -5.67
C LYS A 291 -5.79 -3.68 -5.06
N ASP A 292 -5.44 -4.77 -4.39
CA ASP A 292 -6.38 -5.67 -3.73
C ASP A 292 -7.03 -4.97 -2.53
N ILE A 293 -6.27 -4.27 -1.69
CA ILE A 293 -6.79 -3.35 -0.65
C ILE A 293 -7.80 -2.37 -1.25
N ALA A 294 -7.42 -1.67 -2.33
CA ALA A 294 -8.29 -0.69 -2.96
C ALA A 294 -9.56 -1.34 -3.57
N ALA A 295 -9.46 -2.56 -4.08
CA ALA A 295 -10.58 -3.32 -4.61
C ALA A 295 -11.52 -3.81 -3.48
N GLN A 296 -10.97 -4.32 -2.38
CA GLN A 296 -11.72 -4.73 -1.19
C GLN A 296 -12.45 -3.53 -0.58
N ALA A 297 -11.79 -2.37 -0.45
CA ALA A 297 -12.42 -1.14 0.02
C ALA A 297 -13.60 -0.74 -0.87
N LYS A 298 -13.45 -0.79 -2.20
CA LYS A 298 -14.56 -0.55 -3.13
C LYS A 298 -15.70 -1.57 -2.99
N ALA A 299 -15.38 -2.84 -2.78
CA ALA A 299 -16.39 -3.87 -2.59
C ALA A 299 -17.21 -3.64 -1.31
N VAL A 300 -16.55 -3.34 -0.19
CA VAL A 300 -17.23 -2.98 1.06
C VAL A 300 -18.08 -1.72 0.88
N GLN A 301 -17.58 -0.73 0.16
CA GLN A 301 -18.31 0.50 -0.14
C GLN A 301 -19.63 0.23 -0.88
N VAL A 302 -19.61 -0.68 -1.87
CA VAL A 302 -20.81 -1.11 -2.61
C VAL A 302 -21.76 -1.89 -1.71
N ASP A 303 -21.25 -2.78 -0.86
CA ASP A 303 -22.05 -3.56 0.08
C ASP A 303 -22.77 -2.67 1.10
N VAL A 304 -22.09 -1.63 1.60
CA VAL A 304 -22.68 -0.65 2.52
C VAL A 304 -23.79 0.16 1.85
N ASP A 305 -23.61 0.59 0.60
CA ASP A 305 -24.64 1.33 -0.15
C ASP A 305 -25.86 0.46 -0.43
N ALA A 306 -25.64 -0.78 -0.88
CA ALA A 306 -26.71 -1.72 -1.14
C ALA A 306 -27.52 -2.03 0.15
N ALA A 307 -26.83 -2.23 1.26
CA ALA A 307 -27.46 -2.47 2.55
C ALA A 307 -28.23 -1.24 3.07
N SER A 308 -27.66 -0.04 2.95
CA SER A 308 -28.33 1.22 3.32
C SER A 308 -29.60 1.46 2.50
N LYS A 309 -29.53 1.24 1.18
CA LYS A 309 -30.71 1.34 0.30
C LYS A 309 -31.82 0.38 0.72
N LYS A 310 -31.48 -0.87 1.04
CA LYS A 310 -32.45 -1.86 1.52
C LYS A 310 -33.11 -1.46 2.84
N ILE A 311 -32.36 -0.84 3.77
CA ILE A 311 -32.91 -0.35 5.05
C ILE A 311 -33.92 0.77 4.79
N ILE A 312 -33.60 1.72 3.90
CA ILE A 312 -34.50 2.81 3.51
C ILE A 312 -35.79 2.24 2.93
N GLU A 313 -35.69 1.35 1.95
CA GLU A 313 -36.85 0.75 1.28
C GLU A 313 -37.74 -0.04 2.25
N THR A 314 -37.15 -0.76 3.21
CA THR A 314 -37.87 -1.68 4.12
C THR A 314 -38.48 -0.95 5.33
N HIS A 315 -37.80 0.06 5.87
CA HIS A 315 -38.16 0.65 7.17
C HIS A 315 -38.66 2.09 7.08
N LEU A 316 -38.26 2.84 6.05
CA LEU A 316 -38.68 4.23 5.85
C LEU A 316 -39.75 4.37 4.75
N GLY A 317 -40.04 3.29 4.04
CA GLY A 317 -40.96 3.27 2.90
C GLY A 317 -40.22 3.65 1.62
N GLY A 318 -39.99 2.68 0.74
CA GLY A 318 -39.50 2.96 -0.62
C GLY A 318 -40.49 3.85 -1.39
N PRO A 319 -40.06 4.50 -2.49
CA PRO A 319 -40.95 5.30 -3.31
C PRO A 319 -42.15 4.45 -3.72
N HIS A 320 -43.36 4.90 -3.36
CA HIS A 320 -44.59 4.31 -3.83
C HIS A 320 -44.50 4.23 -5.36
N LYS A 321 -44.51 3.00 -5.89
CA LYS A 321 -44.70 2.77 -7.33
C LYS A 321 -46.10 3.15 -7.75
#